data_AF-A0A661RIR9-F1
#
_entry.id   AF-A0A661RIR9-F1
#
_cell.length_a   1.000
_cell.length_b   1.000
_cell.length_c   1.000
_cell.angle_alpha   90.00
_cell.angle_beta   90.00
_cell.angle_gamma   90.00
#
_symmetry.space_group_name_H-M   'P 1'
#
loop_
_entity.id
_entity.type
_entity.pdbx_description
1 polymer ?
#
loop_
_entity_poly.entity_id
_entity_poly.type
_entity_poly.pdbx_seq_one_letter_code
_entity_poly.pdbx_strand_id
1 'polypeptide(L)'
;MQTPDLVTYIVNWLKTYVEKSGLNGFTIGVSGGIDSAVTSTLCARTGKKVIALNMPIYQAKDQVSRSADHITWLENAHDNVTGIEVELTPIFEQIQAG
;
A
#
# COMPACT_ATOMS: atom_id res chain seq x y z
N MET A 1 -11.58 11.49 20.96
CA MET A 1 -11.64 10.26 20.14
C MET A 1 -10.64 9.28 20.74
N GLN A 2 -11.06 8.09 21.19
CA GLN A 2 -10.12 7.07 21.70
C GLN A 2 -9.48 6.35 20.52
N THR A 3 -8.39 6.91 20.01
CA THR A 3 -7.69 6.48 18.80
C THR A 3 -7.09 5.06 18.87
N PRO A 4 -6.52 4.61 20.01
CA PRO A 4 -5.90 3.26 20.09
C PRO A 4 -6.90 2.12 19.87
N ASP A 5 -8.13 2.28 20.37
CA ASP A 5 -9.17 1.26 20.28
C ASP A 5 -9.67 1.11 18.84
N LEU A 6 -9.81 2.22 18.11
CA LEU A 6 -10.24 2.21 16.71
C LEU A 6 -9.21 1.54 15.80
N VAL A 7 -7.91 1.84 16.00
CA VAL A 7 -6.84 1.23 15.21
C VAL A 7 -6.81 -0.29 15.41
N THR A 8 -6.90 -0.73 16.67
CA THR A 8 -6.92 -2.16 17.02
C THR A 8 -8.15 -2.85 16.40
N TYR A 9 -9.31 -2.20 16.47
CA TYR A 9 -10.54 -2.69 15.85
C TYR A 9 -10.37 -2.88 14.34
N ILE A 10 -9.86 -1.88 13.62
CA ILE A 10 -9.69 -1.95 12.16
C ILE A 10 -8.68 -3.02 11.76
N VAL A 11 -7.55 -3.12 12.45
CA VAL A 11 -6.53 -4.16 12.18
C VAL A 11 -7.11 -5.56 12.36
N ASN A 12 -7.87 -5.77 13.44
CA ASN A 12 -8.51 -7.07 13.69
C ASN A 12 -9.61 -7.37 12.66
N TRP A 13 -10.36 -6.36 12.24
CA TRP A 13 -11.36 -6.50 11.18
C TRP A 13 -10.72 -6.90 9.84
N LEU A 14 -9.65 -6.22 9.43
CA LEU A 14 -8.87 -6.54 8.22
C LEU A 14 -8.31 -7.97 8.28
N LYS A 15 -7.71 -8.35 9.41
CA LYS A 15 -7.17 -9.70 9.63
C LYS A 15 -8.25 -10.77 9.47
N THR A 16 -9.40 -10.56 10.12
CA THR A 16 -10.55 -11.48 10.05
C THR A 16 -11.10 -11.59 8.62
N TYR A 17 -11.12 -10.48 7.88
CA TYR A 17 -11.60 -10.45 6.51
C TYR A 17 -10.75 -11.32 5.58
N VAL A 18 -9.43 -11.22 5.67
CA VAL A 18 -8.50 -12.07 4.90
C VAL A 18 -8.64 -13.54 5.27
N GLU A 19 -8.76 -13.85 6.56
CA GLU A 19 -8.92 -15.22 7.04
C GLU A 19 -10.22 -15.86 6.55
N LYS A 20 -11.33 -15.11 6.55
CA LYS A 20 -12.63 -15.61 6.07
C LYS A 20 -12.71 -15.76 4.56
N SER A 21 -11.94 -14.97 3.81
CA SER A 21 -11.92 -15.04 2.35
C SER A 21 -11.00 -16.13 1.80
N GLY A 22 -10.21 -16.79 2.65
CA GLY A 22 -9.21 -17.80 2.20
C GLY A 22 -8.05 -17.18 1.42
N LEU A 23 -7.84 -15.87 1.53
CA LEU A 23 -6.77 -15.14 0.87
C LEU A 23 -5.49 -15.14 1.71
N ASN A 24 -4.37 -14.87 1.06
CA ASN A 24 -3.05 -14.87 1.70
C ASN A 24 -2.66 -13.51 2.31
N GLY A 25 -3.36 -12.43 1.93
CA GLY A 25 -2.96 -11.08 2.31
C GLY A 25 -3.58 -9.97 1.46
N PHE A 26 -2.89 -8.84 1.38
CA PHE A 26 -3.34 -7.60 0.76
C PHE A 26 -2.44 -7.18 -0.41
N THR A 27 -3.01 -6.49 -1.38
CA THR A 27 -2.28 -5.71 -2.39
C THR A 27 -2.82 -4.29 -2.37
N ILE A 28 -1.95 -3.28 -2.30
CA ILE A 28 -2.35 -1.88 -2.17
C ILE A 28 -1.46 -0.95 -2.96
N GLY A 29 -2.05 -0.01 -3.70
CA GLY A 29 -1.33 1.09 -4.34
C GLY A 29 -0.98 2.20 -3.34
N VAL A 30 0.27 2.62 -3.30
CA VAL A 30 0.78 3.72 -2.49
C VAL A 30 1.09 4.89 -3.39
N SER A 31 0.30 5.96 -3.30
CA SER A 31 0.42 7.14 -4.17
C SER A 31 1.25 8.28 -3.57
N GLY A 32 1.71 8.13 -2.32
CA GLY A 32 2.34 9.21 -1.54
C GLY A 32 1.33 10.11 -0.78
N GLY A 33 0.03 9.84 -0.95
CA GLY A 33 -1.06 10.47 -0.21
C GLY A 33 -1.36 9.79 1.14
N ILE A 34 -1.96 10.56 2.06
CA ILE A 34 -2.22 10.11 3.44
C ILE A 34 -3.12 8.88 3.52
N ASP A 35 -4.15 8.79 2.67
CA ASP A 35 -5.09 7.67 2.71
C ASP A 35 -4.39 6.34 2.43
N SER A 36 -3.60 6.31 1.35
CA SER A 36 -2.80 5.14 0.99
C SER A 36 -1.75 4.79 2.04
N ALA A 37 -1.16 5.80 2.71
CA ALA A 37 -0.19 5.61 3.77
C ALA A 37 -0.84 4.98 5.02
N VAL A 38 -2.01 5.46 5.42
CA VAL A 38 -2.77 4.92 6.56
C VAL A 38 -3.25 3.50 6.26
N THR A 39 -3.87 3.28 5.11
CA THR A 39 -4.40 1.95 4.76
C THR A 39 -3.29 0.92 4.65
N SER A 40 -2.17 1.22 3.98
CA SER A 40 -1.04 0.29 3.85
C SER A 40 -0.42 -0.05 5.21
N THR A 41 -0.29 0.92 6.11
CA THR A 41 0.20 0.70 7.48
C THR A 41 -0.75 -0.19 8.29
N LEU A 42 -2.06 0.03 8.18
CA LEU A 42 -3.06 -0.81 8.86
C LEU A 42 -3.03 -2.26 8.31
N CYS A 43 -2.88 -2.43 6.99
CA CYS A 43 -2.69 -3.75 6.38
C CYS A 43 -1.40 -4.42 6.89
N ALA A 44 -0.28 -3.70 6.94
CA ALA A 44 0.99 -4.24 7.43
C ALA A 44 0.88 -4.72 8.89
N ARG A 45 0.19 -3.95 9.74
CA ARG A 45 -0.05 -4.30 11.15
C ARG A 45 -0.92 -5.54 11.37
N THR A 46 -1.58 -6.07 10.35
CA THR A 46 -2.33 -7.34 10.48
C THR A 46 -1.39 -8.56 10.60
N GLY A 47 -0.12 -8.42 10.21
CA GLY A 47 0.83 -9.52 10.08
C GLY A 47 0.56 -10.46 8.90
N LYS A 48 -0.42 -10.15 8.03
CA LYS A 48 -0.65 -10.87 6.77
C LYS A 48 0.27 -10.33 5.67
N LYS A 49 0.52 -11.11 4.64
CA LYS A 49 1.34 -10.67 3.50
C LYS A 49 0.78 -9.37 2.91
N VAL A 50 1.62 -8.38 2.63
CA VAL A 50 1.22 -7.14 1.96
C VAL A 50 2.12 -6.89 0.77
N ILE A 51 1.53 -6.64 -0.40
CA ILE A 51 2.22 -6.12 -1.56
C ILE A 51 1.87 -4.63 -1.68
N ALA A 52 2.86 -3.76 -1.55
CA ALA A 52 2.71 -2.32 -1.70
C ALA A 52 3.21 -1.89 -3.09
N LEU A 53 2.33 -1.34 -3.92
CA LEU A 53 2.61 -0.99 -5.30
C LEU A 53 2.86 0.52 -5.44
N ASN A 54 4.01 0.91 -5.97
CA ASN A 54 4.23 2.24 -6.54
C ASN A 54 3.96 2.17 -8.05
N MET A 55 3.10 3.04 -8.57
CA MET A 55 2.68 3.00 -9.98
C MET A 55 2.71 4.37 -10.64
N PRO A 56 3.90 4.93 -10.91
CA PRO A 56 4.02 6.29 -11.44
C PRO A 56 3.56 6.38 -12.90
N ILE A 57 2.88 7.50 -13.24
CA ILE A 57 2.52 7.93 -14.61
C ILE A 57 2.88 9.41 -14.72
N TYR A 58 3.81 9.77 -15.61
CA TYR A 58 4.26 11.17 -15.82
C TYR A 58 4.52 11.96 -14.53
N GLN A 59 4.91 11.26 -13.47
CA GLN A 59 4.73 11.79 -12.15
C GLN A 59 5.86 12.76 -11.80
N ALA A 60 5.51 13.88 -11.18
CA ALA A 60 6.51 14.81 -10.68
C ALA A 60 7.42 14.11 -9.66
N LYS A 61 8.73 14.38 -9.74
CA LYS A 61 9.77 13.66 -8.96
C LYS A 61 9.53 13.65 -7.45
N ASP A 62 8.85 14.67 -6.94
CA ASP A 62 8.52 14.86 -5.52
C ASP A 62 7.43 13.89 -5.02
N GLN A 63 6.46 13.50 -5.84
CA GLN A 63 5.46 12.50 -5.44
C GLN A 63 5.99 11.08 -5.50
N VAL A 64 6.85 10.79 -6.49
CA VAL A 64 7.56 9.50 -6.58
C VAL A 64 8.44 9.28 -5.35
N SER A 65 9.10 10.33 -4.85
CA SER A 65 9.91 10.20 -3.63
C SER A 65 9.03 9.80 -2.45
N ARG A 66 7.86 10.43 -2.25
CA ARG A 66 7.02 10.18 -1.07
C ARG A 66 6.42 8.77 -1.05
N SER A 67 5.96 8.25 -2.20
CA SER A 67 5.45 6.88 -2.26
C SER A 67 6.57 5.86 -2.04
N ALA A 68 7.73 6.07 -2.68
CA ALA A 68 8.89 5.19 -2.52
C ALA A 68 9.44 5.22 -1.08
N ASP A 69 9.55 6.41 -0.47
CA ASP A 69 10.00 6.58 0.92
C ASP A 69 9.05 5.87 1.89
N HIS A 70 7.73 5.99 1.68
CA HIS A 70 6.74 5.31 2.52
C HIS A 70 6.78 3.79 2.37
N ILE A 71 6.94 3.28 1.14
CA ILE A 71 7.09 1.83 0.90
C ILE A 71 8.36 1.31 1.57
N THR A 72 9.48 2.02 1.39
CA THR A 72 10.76 1.68 2.04
C THR A 72 10.61 1.65 3.56
N TRP A 73 9.90 2.63 4.14
CA TRP A 73 9.61 2.64 5.56
C TRP A 73 8.76 1.43 5.99
N LEU A 74 7.72 1.07 5.22
CA LEU A 74 6.89 -0.10 5.51
C LEU A 74 7.69 -1.40 5.50
N GLU A 75 8.55 -1.61 4.50
CA GLU A 75 9.39 -2.81 4.41
C GLU A 75 10.37 -2.91 5.58
N ASN A 76 10.95 -1.79 6.02
CA ASN A 76 11.84 -1.76 7.18
C ASN A 76 11.10 -1.95 8.52
N ALA A 77 9.84 -1.50 8.61
CA ALA A 77 9.05 -1.58 9.84
C ALA A 77 8.30 -2.92 9.98
N HIS A 78 8.10 -3.64 8.88
CA HIS A 78 7.21 -4.81 8.82
C HIS A 78 7.73 -5.88 7.83
N ASP A 79 8.25 -6.99 8.37
CA ASP A 79 8.80 -8.12 7.58
C ASP A 79 7.79 -8.78 6.62
N ASN A 80 6.48 -8.55 6.82
CA ASN A 80 5.40 -9.10 5.99
C ASN A 80 5.03 -8.22 4.78
N VAL A 81 5.74 -7.11 4.56
CA VAL A 81 5.52 -6.18 3.45
C VAL A 81 6.55 -6.40 2.35
N THR A 82 6.13 -6.30 1.10
CA THR A 82 7.01 -6.26 -0.08
C THR A 82 6.57 -5.11 -0.98
N GLY A 83 7.49 -4.22 -1.29
CA GLY A 83 7.34 -3.12 -2.24
C GLY A 83 7.58 -3.58 -3.67
N ILE A 84 6.77 -3.07 -4.60
CA ILE A 84 6.98 -3.26 -6.04
C ILE A 84 6.72 -1.93 -6.73
N GLU A 85 7.65 -1.49 -7.56
CA GLU A 85 7.45 -0.37 -8.47
C GLU A 85 7.11 -0.88 -9.87
N VAL A 86 6.04 -0.34 -10.46
CA VAL A 86 5.60 -0.64 -11.82
C VAL A 86 5.41 0.68 -12.55
N GLU A 87 6.31 0.98 -13.46
CA GLU A 87 6.28 2.21 -14.26
C GLU A 87 5.18 2.10 -15.34
N LEU A 88 4.18 2.97 -15.26
CA LEU A 88 2.95 2.88 -16.07
C LEU A 88 2.90 3.87 -17.24
N THR A 89 3.87 4.78 -17.37
CA THR A 89 3.87 5.79 -18.45
C THR A 89 3.82 5.17 -19.85
N PRO A 90 4.59 4.11 -20.19
CA PRO A 90 4.55 3.48 -21.51
C PRO A 90 3.19 2.85 -21.82
N ILE A 91 2.52 2.30 -20.80
CA ILE A 91 1.19 1.70 -20.94
C ILE A 91 0.17 2.81 -21.21
N PHE A 92 0.26 3.90 -20.45
CA PHE A 92 -0.60 5.06 -20.64
C PHE A 92 -0.44 5.68 -22.03
N GLU A 93 0.81 5.84 -22.50
CA GLU A 93 1.12 6.36 -23.84
C GLU A 93 0.52 5.51 -24.95
N GLN A 94 0.61 4.18 -24.84
CA GLN A 94 0.02 3.26 -25.81
C GLN A 94 -1.51 3.34 -25.84
N ILE A 95 -2.16 3.52 -24.68
CA ILE A 95 -3.62 3.69 -24.61
C ILE A 95 -4.05 5.02 -25.22
N GLN A 96 -3.28 6.10 -25.02
CA GLN A 96 -3.62 7.42 -25.57
C GLN A 96 -3.43 7.51 -27.09
N ALA A 97 -2.47 6.76 -27.65
CA ALA A 97 -2.15 6.78 -29.07
C ALA A 97 -3.09 5.92 -29.96
N GLY A 98 -3.90 5.04 -29.36
CA GLY A 98 -4.87 4.18 -30.04
C GLY A 98 -6.28 4.77 -30.09
#